data_AF-A0A7S3X756-F1
#
_entry.id   AF-A0A7S3X756-F1
#
_cell.length_a   1.000
_cell.length_b   1.000
_cell.length_c   1.000
_cell.angle_alpha   90.00
_cell.angle_beta   90.00
_cell.angle_gamma   90.00
#
_symmetry.space_group_name_H-M   'P 1'
#
loop_
_entity.id
_entity.type
_entity.pdbx_description
1 polymer ?
#
loop_
_entity_poly.entity_id
_entity_poly.type
_entity_poly.pdbx_seq_one_letter_code
_entity_poly.pdbx_strand_id
1 'polypeptide(L)'
;GEEGGHSGQGSTAREEAAELLQLLQLAPDDYMLGKTVVFLRSGVLARCEAARARHLSKCFATVQARTRGRSARRNFHSVRSSAVLLQQTLRRRVKRREAARLA
;
A
#
# COMPACT_ATOMS: atom_id res chain seq x y z
N GLY A 1 -13.70 53.50 -3.75
CA GLY A 1 -13.29 52.53 -2.73
C GLY A 1 -13.30 51.19 -3.39
N GLU A 2 -12.14 50.76 -3.86
CA GLU A 2 -11.94 49.47 -4.52
C GLU A 2 -11.71 48.44 -3.41
N GLU A 3 -12.72 47.61 -3.14
CA GLU A 3 -12.57 46.41 -2.33
C GLU A 3 -11.98 45.32 -3.23
N GLY A 4 -10.65 45.27 -3.27
CA GLY A 4 -9.88 44.19 -3.87
C GLY A 4 -10.10 42.89 -3.10
N GLY A 5 -11.02 42.07 -3.58
CA GLY A 5 -11.21 40.70 -3.10
C GLY A 5 -9.97 39.85 -3.40
N HIS A 6 -9.30 39.40 -2.34
CA HIS A 6 -8.24 38.40 -2.40
C HIS A 6 -8.74 37.12 -3.09
N SER A 7 -8.21 36.84 -4.28
CA SER A 7 -8.42 35.62 -5.04
C SER A 7 -7.66 34.46 -4.39
N GLY A 8 -8.28 33.80 -3.42
CA GLY A 8 -7.87 32.48 -2.96
C GLY A 8 -8.07 31.48 -4.10
N GLN A 9 -7.00 31.11 -4.80
CA GLN A 9 -6.99 29.98 -5.74
C GLN A 9 -7.05 28.66 -4.95
N GLY A 10 -8.23 28.30 -4.48
CA GLY A 10 -8.59 26.92 -4.15
C GLY A 10 -9.60 26.45 -5.19
N SER A 11 -9.39 25.27 -5.77
CA SER A 11 -10.39 24.66 -6.65
C SER A 11 -11.70 24.55 -5.90
N THR A 12 -12.81 24.89 -6.55
CA THR A 12 -14.11 24.74 -5.91
C THR A 12 -14.41 23.24 -5.73
N ALA A 13 -15.13 22.85 -4.67
CA ALA A 13 -15.53 21.45 -4.46
C ALA A 13 -16.26 20.83 -5.67
N ARG A 14 -16.89 21.69 -6.49
CA ARG A 14 -17.53 21.30 -7.76
C ARG A 14 -16.50 20.93 -8.82
N GLU A 15 -15.41 21.68 -8.95
CA GLU A 15 -14.30 21.38 -9.86
C GLU A 15 -13.59 20.08 -9.45
N GLU A 16 -13.33 19.92 -8.14
CA GLU A 16 -12.72 18.70 -7.61
C GLU A 16 -13.61 17.47 -7.85
N ALA A 17 -14.92 17.60 -7.64
CA ALA A 17 -15.86 16.54 -7.96
C ALA A 17 -15.86 16.22 -9.46
N ALA A 18 -15.79 17.23 -10.33
CA ALA A 18 -15.71 17.03 -11.77
C ALA A 18 -14.43 16.28 -12.18
N GLU A 19 -13.28 16.67 -11.63
CA GLU A 19 -11.99 16.01 -11.89
C GLU A 19 -12.01 14.55 -11.40
N LEU A 20 -12.53 14.30 -10.20
CA LEU A 20 -12.65 12.94 -9.66
C LEU A 20 -13.55 12.05 -10.52
N LEU A 21 -14.65 12.58 -11.06
CA LEU A 21 -15.55 11.84 -11.96
C LEU A 21 -14.87 11.53 -13.31
N GLN A 22 -14.02 12.42 -13.81
CA GLN A 22 -13.19 12.17 -15.00
C GLN A 22 -12.13 11.08 -14.73
N LEU A 23 -11.48 11.11 -13.57
CA LEU A 23 -10.52 10.06 -13.16
C LEU A 23 -11.19 8.69 -13.02
N LEU A 24 -12.47 8.66 -12.63
CA LEU A 24 -13.29 7.45 -12.61
C LEU A 24 -13.76 7.00 -14.00
N GLN A 25 -13.48 7.77 -15.05
CA GLN A 25 -13.85 7.50 -16.45
C GLN A 25 -15.35 7.23 -16.63
N LEU A 26 -16.18 7.99 -15.91
CA LEU A 26 -17.63 7.91 -16.08
C LEU A 26 -18.06 8.60 -17.38
N ALA A 27 -19.05 8.03 -18.06
CA ALA A 27 -19.64 8.67 -19.22
C ALA A 27 -20.35 9.97 -18.78
N PRO A 28 -20.38 11.02 -19.63
CA PRO A 28 -21.09 12.27 -19.31
C PRO A 28 -22.57 12.05 -18.95
N ASP A 29 -23.19 11.01 -19.50
CA ASP A 29 -24.59 10.65 -19.29
C ASP A 29 -24.85 9.88 -17.97
N ASP A 30 -23.79 9.41 -17.30
CA ASP A 30 -23.87 8.63 -16.06
C ASP A 30 -23.97 9.52 -14.81
N TYR A 31 -23.73 10.83 -14.94
CA TYR A 31 -23.77 11.77 -13.82
C TYR A 31 -24.20 13.19 -14.22
N MET A 32 -24.61 13.98 -13.23
CA MET A 32 -24.87 15.42 -13.39
C MET A 32 -24.38 16.17 -12.14
N LEU A 33 -23.65 17.27 -12.36
CA LEU A 33 -23.19 18.16 -11.27
C LEU A 33 -24.23 19.23 -10.95
N GLY A 34 -25.02 19.01 -9.90
CA GLY A 34 -25.93 20.01 -9.32
C GLY A 34 -25.20 21.11 -8.56
N LYS A 35 -25.94 22.10 -8.03
CA LYS A 35 -25.34 23.21 -7.25
C LYS A 35 -24.67 22.73 -5.97
N THR A 36 -25.25 21.73 -5.31
CA THR A 36 -24.81 21.24 -3.99
C THR A 36 -24.54 19.73 -3.95
N VAL A 37 -24.97 18.98 -4.97
CA VAL A 37 -24.90 17.51 -4.99
C VAL A 37 -24.56 16.99 -6.38
N VAL A 38 -23.94 15.80 -6.42
CA VAL A 38 -23.71 15.03 -7.65
C VAL A 38 -24.84 14.02 -7.80
N PHE A 39 -25.57 14.09 -8.91
CA PHE A 39 -26.58 13.10 -9.27
C PHE A 39 -25.92 12.01 -10.09
N LEU A 40 -26.20 10.75 -9.78
CA LEU A 40 -25.71 9.59 -10.51
C LEU A 40 -26.89 8.84 -11.12
N ARG A 41 -26.71 8.31 -12.33
CA ARG A 41 -27.65 7.38 -12.92
C ARG A 41 -27.71 6.10 -12.08
N SER A 42 -28.87 5.43 -12.11
CA SER A 42 -29.05 4.14 -11.42
C SER A 42 -27.94 3.14 -11.78
N GLY A 43 -27.42 2.43 -10.78
CA GLY A 43 -26.36 1.43 -10.93
C GLY A 43 -24.93 1.98 -11.06
N VAL A 44 -24.73 3.27 -11.35
CA VAL A 44 -23.40 3.88 -11.45
C VAL A 44 -22.67 3.87 -10.11
N LEU A 45 -23.35 4.27 -9.03
CA LEU A 45 -22.76 4.27 -7.69
C LEU A 45 -22.30 2.87 -7.27
N ALA A 46 -23.11 1.84 -7.50
CA ALA A 46 -22.76 0.45 -7.19
C ALA A 46 -21.52 -0.02 -7.97
N ARG A 47 -21.40 0.36 -9.26
CA ARG A 47 -20.19 0.08 -10.06
C ARG A 47 -18.96 0.77 -9.48
N CYS A 48 -19.08 2.04 -9.10
CA CYS A 48 -18.01 2.82 -8.48
C CYS A 48 -17.57 2.20 -7.14
N GLU A 49 -18.52 1.83 -6.28
CA GLU A 49 -18.22 1.18 -5.00
C GLU A 49 -17.56 -0.18 -5.17
N ALA A 50 -18.01 -0.98 -6.14
CA ALA A 50 -17.37 -2.26 -6.46
C ALA A 50 -15.93 -2.05 -6.96
N ALA A 51 -15.67 -1.05 -7.81
CA ALA A 51 -14.33 -0.70 -8.26
C ALA A 51 -13.44 -0.23 -7.09
N ARG A 52 -13.98 0.62 -6.21
CA ARG A 52 -13.31 1.08 -4.99
C ARG A 52 -12.92 -0.09 -4.09
N ALA A 53 -13.84 -1.03 -3.86
CA ALA A 53 -13.58 -2.21 -3.05
C ALA A 53 -12.44 -3.06 -3.64
N ARG A 54 -12.47 -3.34 -4.95
CA ARG A 54 -11.39 -4.08 -5.64
C ARG A 54 -10.04 -3.37 -5.52
N HIS A 55 -10.01 -2.06 -5.75
CA HIS A 55 -8.77 -1.29 -5.64
C HIS A 55 -8.22 -1.34 -4.21
N LEU A 56 -9.07 -1.13 -3.21
CA LEU A 56 -8.69 -1.17 -1.81
C LEU A 56 -8.15 -2.56 -1.41
N SER A 57 -8.80 -3.64 -1.84
CA SER A 57 -8.31 -5.01 -1.62
C SER A 57 -6.91 -5.22 -2.22
N LYS A 58 -6.65 -4.72 -3.43
CA LYS A 58 -5.32 -4.81 -4.07
C LYS A 58 -4.25 -4.03 -3.30
N CYS A 59 -4.58 -2.81 -2.86
CA CYS A 59 -3.69 -2.00 -2.05
C CYS A 59 -3.34 -2.71 -0.72
N PHE A 60 -4.35 -3.22 -0.02
CA PHE A 60 -4.14 -3.99 1.20
C PHE A 60 -3.30 -5.24 0.96
N ALA A 61 -3.60 -6.03 -0.07
CA ALA A 61 -2.83 -7.21 -0.42
C ALA A 61 -1.34 -6.88 -0.64
N THR A 62 -1.05 -5.75 -1.30
CA THR A 62 0.32 -5.28 -1.55
C THR A 62 1.04 -4.90 -0.25
N VAL A 63 0.41 -4.11 0.61
CA VAL A 63 0.95 -3.71 1.91
C VAL A 63 1.21 -4.93 2.79
N GLN A 64 0.25 -5.85 2.84
CA GLN A 64 0.35 -7.07 3.61
C GLN A 64 1.46 -7.99 3.07
N ALA A 65 1.57 -8.19 1.75
CA ALA A 65 2.61 -9.00 1.14
C ALA A 65 4.01 -8.45 1.46
N ARG A 66 4.20 -7.12 1.35
CA ARG A 66 5.46 -6.47 1.70
C ARG A 66 5.81 -6.64 3.17
N THR A 67 4.82 -6.53 4.05
CA THR A 67 5.00 -6.71 5.51
C THR A 67 5.33 -8.15 5.87
N ARG A 68 4.59 -9.12 5.34
CA ARG A 68 4.86 -10.56 5.55
C ARG A 68 6.23 -10.95 5.02
N GLY A 69 6.60 -10.51 3.81
CA GLY A 69 7.91 -10.77 3.23
C GLY A 69 9.06 -10.17 4.05
N ARG A 70 8.89 -8.95 4.57
CA ARG A 70 9.87 -8.31 5.47
C ARG A 70 10.02 -9.09 6.78
N SER A 71 8.91 -9.51 7.38
CA SER A 71 8.95 -10.31 8.61
C SER A 71 9.65 -11.66 8.39
N ALA A 72 9.30 -12.38 7.33
CA ALA A 72 9.91 -13.66 6.98
C ALA A 72 11.42 -13.54 6.76
N ARG A 73 11.89 -12.52 6.02
CA ARG A 73 13.33 -12.27 5.81
C ARG A 73 14.05 -11.97 7.10
N ARG A 74 13.48 -11.13 7.98
CA ARG A 74 14.08 -10.86 9.31
C ARG A 74 14.25 -12.13 10.12
N ASN A 75 13.22 -12.98 10.16
CA ASN A 75 13.28 -14.26 10.85
C ASN A 75 14.35 -15.19 10.24
N PHE A 76 14.37 -15.31 8.91
CA PHE A 76 15.37 -16.12 8.20
C PHE A 76 16.81 -15.68 8.52
N HIS A 77 17.10 -14.38 8.47
CA HIS A 77 18.43 -13.87 8.81
C HIS A 77 18.80 -14.16 10.27
N SER A 78 17.86 -13.97 11.20
CA SER A 78 18.09 -14.27 12.63
C SER A 78 18.44 -15.75 12.85
N VAL A 79 17.65 -16.66 12.29
CA VAL A 79 17.87 -18.11 12.39
C VAL A 79 19.17 -18.50 11.71
N ARG A 80 19.43 -18.00 10.50
CA ARG A 80 20.65 -18.31 9.74
C ARG A 80 21.91 -17.88 10.50
N SER A 81 21.94 -16.66 11.05
CA SER A 81 23.08 -16.18 11.83
C SER A 81 23.36 -17.07 13.04
N SER A 82 22.31 -17.45 13.76
CA SER A 82 22.41 -18.35 14.92
C SER A 82 22.92 -19.74 14.53
N ALA A 83 22.40 -20.30 13.42
CA ALA A 83 22.83 -21.59 12.91
C ALA A 83 24.31 -21.59 12.48
N VAL A 84 24.77 -20.53 11.79
CA VAL A 84 26.17 -20.39 11.37
C VAL A 84 27.09 -20.34 12.59
N LEU A 85 26.74 -19.57 13.62
CA LEU A 85 27.52 -19.49 14.86
C LEU A 85 27.62 -20.86 15.57
N LEU A 86 26.51 -21.58 15.64
CA LEU A 86 26.47 -22.92 16.21
C LEU A 86 27.36 -23.88 15.40
N GLN A 87 27.22 -23.90 14.08
CA GLN A 87 28.02 -24.74 13.18
C GLN A 87 29.52 -24.46 13.33
N GLN A 88 29.92 -23.20 13.40
CA GLN A 88 31.33 -22.81 13.63
C GLN A 88 31.85 -23.35 14.96
N THR A 89 31.07 -23.17 16.04
CA THR A 89 31.43 -23.64 17.38
C THR A 89 31.59 -25.16 17.42
N LEU A 90 30.66 -25.89 16.80
CA LEU A 90 30.72 -27.35 16.74
C LEU A 90 31.92 -27.84 15.92
N ARG A 91 32.15 -27.27 14.73
CA ARG A 91 33.30 -27.62 13.88
C ARG A 91 34.62 -27.39 14.61
N ARG A 92 34.76 -26.26 15.32
CA ARG A 92 35.94 -25.96 16.15
C ARG A 92 36.11 -26.99 17.26
N ARG A 93 35.03 -27.39 17.94
CA ARG A 93 35.06 -28.39 19.02
C ARG A 93 35.49 -29.76 18.50
N VAL A 94 34.99 -30.18 17.34
CA VAL A 94 35.38 -31.45 16.70
C VAL A 94 36.86 -31.44 16.37
N LYS A 95 37.37 -30.40 15.70
CA LYS A 95 38.80 -30.28 15.37
C LYS A 95 39.72 -30.29 16.60
N ARG A 96 39.32 -29.62 17.68
CA ARG A 96 40.07 -29.65 18.95
C ARG A 96 40.10 -31.05 19.58
N ARG A 97 38.99 -31.79 19.53
CA ARG A 97 38.92 -33.16 20.03
C ARG A 97 39.77 -34.11 19.19
N GLU A 98 39.80 -33.93 17.86
CA GLU A 98 40.68 -34.68 16.97
C GLU A 98 42.16 -34.42 17.29
N ALA A 99 42.56 -33.15 17.44
CA ALA A 99 43.94 -32.80 17.79
C ALA A 99 44.35 -33.36 19.16
N ALA A 100 43.48 -33.29 20.16
CA ALA A 100 43.75 -33.83 21.50
C ALA A 100 43.79 -35.38 21.56
N ARG A 101 43.33 -36.08 20.51
CA ARG A 101 43.47 -37.55 20.39
C ARG A 101 44.79 -37.96 19.73
N LEU A 102 45.41 -37.06 18.98
CA LEU A 102 46.65 -37.29 18.24
C LEU A 102 47.90 -36.78 18.98
N ALA A 103 47.71 -36.09 20.11
CA ALA A 103 48.74 -35.63 21.04
C ALA A 103 48.77 -36.55 22.27
#